data_AF-A0A210PX40-F1
#
_entry.id   AF-A0A210PX40-F1
#
_cell.length_a   1.000
_cell.length_b   1.000
_cell.length_c   1.000
_cell.angle_alpha   90.00
_cell.angle_beta   90.00
_cell.angle_gamma   90.00
#
_symmetry.space_group_name_H-M   'P 1'
#
loop_
_entity.id
_entity.type
_entity.pdbx_description
1 polymer ?
#
loop_
_entity_poly.entity_id
_entity_poly.type
_entity_poly.pdbx_seq_one_letter_code
_entity_poly.pdbx_strand_id
1 'polypeptide(L)'
;MSDMVHEINPSTSNEQEFIAEDVLMPRQSLCIALQDPLSNDIPEDENPQKKNGFNTSKRSQLIKMLCLTLLPILSLMGFTLFSLTDTINKKMENEKTRKELQLSVELGNLIHRLQQERDTSVLYLSALGPETKTFLLQEYIGTNNAIYALSEWPRNLDTDNREEFESRDRLREYLVRHRQLLTKVKYNLQVEIDFYTNIIRVVIAWLYDSITRGKDAEVWKTLVAYLKLTSGKQDVGIERALGTLFFVQGGFETSFSKQNYFEMYNTVIYRFRAFYETAELYSNRVDRLYTSGVSEAGSDLIAIIDGFRFEIQHYESEVFYPDIQKARYWFDNMTLYLDTLLKIQQNLGFEIIGRLDVVIDDSTRDLSISVSCLVIVLIMCPLVIFVADNLTSSIQRYALSLVSTTKQLSEEHKKINTLIYQMVPEVVAKRFQKDLFGNAENIKSMTVMFFDVHNFVALTSMCSTTVVVELLTNINNAIEKLTENNDAFHVQTYKDSNMIVAGT
;
A
#
# COMPACT_ATOMS: atom_id res chain seq x y z
N MET A 1 -59.17 -13.66 11.15
CA MET A 1 -59.81 -13.58 12.49
C MET A 1 -59.97 -12.10 12.79
N SER A 2 -61.23 -11.66 12.76
CA SER A 2 -61.83 -10.38 13.15
C SER A 2 -61.37 -9.07 12.49
N ASP A 3 -62.34 -8.51 11.77
CA ASP A 3 -62.57 -7.11 11.40
C ASP A 3 -62.35 -6.11 12.54
N MET A 4 -62.11 -4.82 12.23
CA MET A 4 -63.17 -3.79 12.13
C MET A 4 -62.61 -2.34 12.07
N VAL A 5 -63.38 -1.45 11.43
CA VAL A 5 -63.55 0.02 11.66
C VAL A 5 -62.98 1.01 10.61
N HIS A 6 -63.92 1.49 9.78
CA HIS A 6 -64.26 2.88 9.38
C HIS A 6 -63.19 4.00 9.22
N GLU A 7 -63.18 4.56 8.00
CA GLU A 7 -63.61 5.92 7.62
C GLU A 7 -62.91 7.16 8.23
N ILE A 8 -62.50 8.08 7.34
CA ILE A 8 -62.56 9.58 7.39
C ILE A 8 -61.36 10.18 6.61
N ASN A 9 -61.68 10.90 5.53
CA ASN A 9 -60.87 11.96 4.86
C ASN A 9 -61.20 13.30 5.58
N PRO A 10 -60.46 14.46 5.51
CA PRO A 10 -59.47 14.90 4.51
C PRO A 10 -58.32 15.84 5.02
N SER A 11 -57.53 16.35 4.07
CA SER A 11 -56.78 17.63 4.07
C SER A 11 -55.66 17.86 5.10
N THR A 12 -54.43 18.06 4.62
CA THR A 12 -53.78 19.39 4.59
C THR A 12 -52.44 19.33 3.85
N SER A 13 -52.26 20.32 2.99
CA SER A 13 -51.01 20.87 2.47
C SER A 13 -49.78 20.67 3.36
N ASN A 14 -48.68 20.21 2.78
CA ASN A 14 -47.41 20.94 2.84
C ASN A 14 -46.44 20.35 1.80
N GLU A 15 -46.16 21.18 0.80
CA GLU A 15 -44.97 21.12 -0.03
C GLU A 15 -43.73 21.13 0.90
N GLN A 16 -42.77 20.25 0.65
CA GLN A 16 -41.38 20.56 0.96
C GLN A 16 -40.45 19.83 0.00
N GLU A 17 -39.98 20.67 -0.92
CA GLU A 17 -39.02 20.47 -1.97
C GLU A 17 -37.60 20.43 -1.41
N PHE A 18 -36.75 19.82 -2.21
CA PHE A 18 -35.34 19.48 -2.02
C PHE A 18 -34.45 20.63 -1.50
N ILE A 19 -33.76 20.43 -0.37
CA ILE A 19 -32.74 21.34 0.16
C ILE A 19 -31.39 21.01 -0.49
N ALA A 20 -30.87 21.94 -1.29
CA ALA A 20 -29.46 22.09 -1.60
C ALA A 20 -29.03 23.47 -1.10
N GLU A 21 -28.21 23.50 -0.05
CA GLU A 21 -27.76 24.72 0.62
C GLU A 21 -26.33 25.09 0.16
N ASP A 22 -26.25 26.28 -0.43
CA ASP A 22 -25.22 27.32 -0.44
C ASP A 22 -23.72 27.00 -0.25
N VAL A 23 -22.93 27.49 -1.23
CA VAL A 23 -21.74 28.31 -0.94
C VAL A 23 -21.80 29.58 -1.79
N LEU A 24 -22.13 30.67 -1.12
CA LEU A 24 -22.27 32.04 -1.60
C LEU A 24 -20.88 32.73 -1.71
N MET A 25 -20.59 33.35 -2.86
CA MET A 25 -19.54 34.38 -3.03
C MET A 25 -20.09 35.48 -3.98
N PRO A 26 -19.66 36.74 -3.82
CA PRO A 26 -20.52 37.91 -4.02
C PRO A 26 -20.57 38.42 -5.46
N ARG A 27 -21.77 38.75 -5.93
CA ARG A 27 -22.12 39.37 -7.22
C ARG A 27 -21.65 40.83 -7.40
N GLN A 28 -20.57 41.27 -6.74
CA GLN A 28 -20.14 42.68 -6.77
C GLN A 28 -18.95 43.00 -7.70
N SER A 29 -18.35 42.03 -8.38
CA SER A 29 -17.17 42.29 -9.23
C SER A 29 -17.45 42.39 -10.73
N LEU A 30 -18.71 42.24 -11.17
CA LEU A 30 -19.06 42.22 -12.61
C LEU A 30 -19.64 43.54 -13.15
N CYS A 31 -19.92 44.53 -12.29
CA CYS A 31 -20.53 45.80 -12.71
C CYS A 31 -19.55 46.98 -12.93
N ILE A 32 -18.24 46.79 -12.80
CA ILE A 32 -17.26 47.90 -12.88
C ILE A 32 -16.59 48.03 -14.27
N ALA A 33 -16.81 47.10 -15.20
CA ALA A 33 -16.14 47.13 -16.51
C ALA A 33 -16.93 47.85 -17.64
N LEU A 34 -18.00 48.58 -17.33
CA LEU A 34 -18.86 49.22 -18.35
C LEU A 34 -18.83 50.76 -18.35
N GLN A 35 -17.92 51.40 -17.62
CA GLN A 35 -17.77 52.86 -17.65
C GLN A 35 -16.35 53.23 -18.08
N ASP A 36 -16.13 53.37 -19.40
CA ASP A 36 -15.31 54.39 -20.06
C ASP A 36 -14.91 53.93 -21.47
N PRO A 37 -15.39 54.62 -22.51
CA PRO A 37 -14.51 54.88 -23.64
C PRO A 37 -14.68 56.33 -24.08
N LEU A 38 -13.81 57.22 -23.58
CA LEU A 38 -13.49 58.50 -24.21
C LEU A 38 -12.12 58.96 -23.70
N SER A 39 -11.08 58.20 -24.05
CA SER A 39 -9.77 58.80 -24.25
C SER A 39 -9.36 58.53 -25.69
N ASN A 40 -9.18 59.64 -26.41
CA ASN A 40 -8.43 59.67 -27.64
C ASN A 40 -7.02 59.17 -27.34
N ASP A 41 -6.64 58.05 -27.92
CA ASP A 41 -5.26 57.80 -28.33
C ASP A 41 -5.28 56.78 -29.48
N ILE A 42 -4.95 57.28 -30.66
CA ILE A 42 -4.62 56.49 -31.84
C ILE A 42 -3.25 55.87 -31.57
N PRO A 43 -3.05 54.54 -31.61
CA PRO A 43 -1.71 54.01 -31.76
C PRO A 43 -1.34 54.11 -33.23
N GLU A 44 -0.43 55.04 -33.53
CA GLU A 44 0.42 54.99 -34.71
C GLU A 44 1.11 53.63 -34.83
N ASP A 45 1.21 53.18 -36.09
CA ASP A 45 2.13 52.23 -36.71
C ASP A 45 2.70 51.06 -35.85
N GLU A 46 2.42 49.83 -36.29
CA GLU A 46 2.95 48.59 -35.72
C GLU A 46 4.49 48.52 -35.83
N ASN A 47 5.18 48.87 -34.76
CA ASN A 47 6.63 48.67 -34.61
C ASN A 47 6.97 47.17 -34.40
N PRO A 48 7.85 46.54 -35.22
CA PRO A 48 8.16 45.11 -35.16
C PRO A 48 8.84 44.61 -33.87
N GLN A 49 9.24 45.48 -32.94
CA GLN A 49 9.90 45.09 -31.68
C GLN A 49 8.96 44.47 -30.61
N LYS A 50 7.64 44.63 -30.71
CA LYS A 50 6.67 44.08 -29.71
C LYS A 50 6.42 42.57 -29.83
N LYS A 51 6.80 41.94 -30.95
CA LYS A 51 6.65 40.47 -31.15
C LYS A 51 7.49 39.63 -30.18
N ASN A 52 8.61 40.15 -29.69
CA ASN A 52 9.50 39.41 -28.78
C ASN A 52 8.98 39.35 -27.33
N GLY A 53 8.25 40.36 -26.85
CA GLY A 53 7.68 40.39 -25.50
C GLY A 53 6.44 39.51 -25.32
N PHE A 54 5.68 39.28 -26.40
CA PHE A 54 4.50 38.40 -26.38
C PHE A 54 4.91 36.92 -26.22
N ASN A 55 5.99 36.49 -26.87
CA ASN A 55 6.47 35.11 -26.79
C ASN A 55 7.07 34.74 -25.42
N THR A 56 7.74 35.68 -24.74
CA THR A 56 8.25 35.47 -23.36
C THR A 56 7.12 35.41 -22.33
N SER A 57 6.09 36.25 -22.45
CA SER A 57 4.88 36.18 -21.62
C SER A 57 4.12 34.86 -21.82
N LYS A 58 3.99 34.42 -23.08
CA LYS A 58 3.34 33.16 -23.47
C LYS A 58 4.08 31.93 -22.93
N ARG A 59 5.42 31.90 -23.02
CA ARG A 59 6.26 30.84 -22.42
C ARG A 59 6.17 30.83 -20.90
N SER A 60 6.15 32.00 -20.26
CA SER A 60 6.00 32.11 -18.80
C SER A 60 4.63 31.61 -18.31
N GLN A 61 3.53 31.88 -19.03
CA GLN A 61 2.20 31.36 -18.69
C GLN A 61 2.08 29.84 -18.90
N LEU A 62 2.67 29.31 -19.98
CA LEU A 62 2.78 27.87 -20.23
C LEU A 62 3.54 27.15 -19.11
N ILE A 63 4.70 27.67 -18.71
CA ILE A 63 5.50 27.11 -17.62
C ILE A 63 4.71 27.14 -16.30
N LYS A 64 3.99 28.23 -16.00
CA LYS A 64 3.16 28.32 -14.78
C LYS A 64 2.03 27.29 -14.74
N MET A 65 1.31 27.08 -15.85
CA MET A 65 0.27 26.05 -15.93
C MET A 65 0.86 24.63 -15.82
N LEU A 66 1.99 24.38 -16.49
CA LEU A 66 2.67 23.08 -16.43
C LEU A 66 3.13 22.78 -15.00
N CYS A 67 3.72 23.77 -14.32
CA CYS A 67 4.17 23.65 -12.92
C CYS A 67 3.02 23.32 -11.96
N LEU A 68 1.85 23.94 -12.14
CA LEU A 68 0.66 23.70 -11.32
C LEU A 68 0.18 22.23 -11.45
N THR A 69 0.24 21.68 -12.67
CA THR A 69 -0.20 20.30 -12.95
C THR A 69 0.84 19.23 -12.61
N LEU A 70 2.14 19.56 -12.66
CA LEU A 70 3.23 18.62 -12.36
C LEU A 70 3.46 18.42 -10.86
N LEU A 71 3.13 19.42 -10.02
CA LEU A 71 3.42 19.37 -8.58
C LEU A 71 2.71 18.20 -7.87
N PRO A 72 1.41 17.94 -8.08
CA PRO A 72 0.73 16.76 -7.50
C PRO A 72 1.24 15.42 -8.06
N ILE A 73 1.73 15.41 -9.29
CA ILE A 73 2.26 14.20 -9.93
C ILE A 73 3.64 13.87 -9.37
N LEU A 74 4.48 14.88 -9.16
CA LEU A 74 5.78 14.72 -8.51
C LEU A 74 5.63 14.27 -7.06
N SER A 75 4.62 14.76 -6.33
CA SER A 75 4.35 14.27 -4.98
C SER A 75 3.87 12.82 -4.97
N LEU A 76 2.98 12.44 -5.90
CA LEU A 76 2.52 11.05 -6.06
C LEU A 76 3.66 10.11 -6.48
N MET A 77 4.55 10.57 -7.38
CA MET A 77 5.74 9.83 -7.79
C MET A 77 6.72 9.65 -6.61
N GLY A 78 6.95 10.71 -5.82
CA GLY A 78 7.76 10.62 -4.61
C GLY A 78 7.16 9.64 -3.59
N PHE A 79 5.85 9.68 -3.38
CA PHE A 79 5.15 8.76 -2.49
C PHE A 79 5.22 7.30 -2.95
N THR A 80 4.99 7.02 -4.25
CA THR A 80 5.09 5.66 -4.80
C THR A 80 6.52 5.13 -4.76
N LEU A 81 7.54 5.97 -4.99
CA LEU A 81 8.94 5.61 -4.81
C LEU A 81 9.28 5.30 -3.35
N PHE A 82 8.80 6.12 -2.41
CA PHE A 82 8.97 5.87 -0.98
C PHE A 82 8.30 4.55 -0.57
N SER A 83 7.04 4.35 -0.95
CA SER A 83 6.29 3.12 -0.70
C SER A 83 6.99 1.89 -1.29
N LEU A 84 7.53 1.98 -2.51
CA LEU A 84 8.29 0.90 -3.13
C LEU A 84 9.57 0.58 -2.34
N THR A 85 10.31 1.61 -1.94
CA THR A 85 11.55 1.45 -1.16
C THR A 85 11.26 0.80 0.19
N ASP A 86 10.21 1.26 0.89
CA ASP A 86 9.74 0.66 2.14
C ASP A 86 9.31 -0.80 1.94
N THR A 87 8.56 -1.10 0.86
CA THR A 87 8.15 -2.47 0.51
C THR A 87 9.35 -3.38 0.22
N ILE A 88 10.36 -2.88 -0.49
CA ILE A 88 11.60 -3.63 -0.77
C ILE A 88 12.35 -3.92 0.53
N ASN A 89 12.50 -2.92 1.40
CA ASN A 89 13.18 -3.10 2.69
C ASN A 89 12.45 -4.12 3.57
N LYS A 90 11.12 -4.03 3.66
CA LYS A 90 10.28 -5.02 4.36
C LYS A 90 10.44 -6.42 3.78
N LYS A 91 10.42 -6.55 2.45
CA LYS A 91 10.64 -7.85 1.79
C LYS A 91 12.02 -8.43 2.10
N MET A 92 13.07 -7.61 2.07
CA MET A 92 14.42 -8.05 2.42
C MET A 92 14.53 -8.51 3.88
N GLU A 93 13.87 -7.80 4.82
CA GLU A 93 13.81 -8.18 6.23
C GLU A 93 13.01 -9.49 6.43
N ASN A 94 11.90 -9.66 5.71
CA ASN A 94 11.10 -10.89 5.73
C ASN A 94 11.86 -12.08 5.12
N GLU A 95 12.62 -11.89 4.03
CA GLU A 95 13.47 -12.95 3.47
C GLU A 95 14.62 -13.34 4.40
N LYS A 96 15.20 -12.38 5.13
CA LYS A 96 16.19 -12.68 6.17
C LYS A 96 15.55 -13.50 7.29
N THR A 97 14.38 -13.06 7.77
CA THR A 97 13.62 -13.76 8.81
C THR A 97 13.25 -15.17 8.34
N ARG A 98 12.87 -15.37 7.06
CA ARG A 98 12.63 -16.71 6.49
C ARG A 98 13.82 -17.64 6.69
N LYS A 99 15.04 -17.18 6.36
CA LYS A 99 16.24 -18.00 6.47
C LYS A 99 16.50 -18.42 7.92
N GLU A 100 16.35 -17.50 8.87
CA GLU A 100 16.50 -17.77 10.30
C GLU A 100 15.41 -18.74 10.83
N LEU A 101 14.17 -18.60 10.34
CA LEU A 101 13.06 -19.50 10.67
C LEU A 101 13.26 -20.90 10.07
N GLN A 102 13.72 -21.00 8.83
CA GLN A 102 14.04 -22.26 8.18
C GLN A 102 15.16 -22.99 8.92
N LEU A 103 16.24 -22.28 9.29
CA LEU A 103 17.31 -22.83 10.11
C LEU A 103 16.77 -23.37 11.45
N SER A 104 15.83 -22.66 12.08
CA SER A 104 15.20 -23.11 13.34
C SER A 104 14.48 -24.46 13.18
N VAL A 105 13.75 -24.65 12.07
CA VAL A 105 13.09 -25.93 11.76
C VAL A 105 14.11 -27.04 11.48
N GLU A 106 15.15 -26.73 10.70
CA GLU A 106 16.24 -27.68 10.37
C GLU A 106 17.00 -28.12 11.64
N LEU A 107 17.29 -27.20 12.55
CA LEU A 107 17.88 -27.48 13.87
C LEU A 107 16.96 -28.35 14.73
N GLY A 108 15.66 -28.09 14.71
CA GLY A 108 14.66 -28.94 15.36
C GLY A 108 14.68 -30.38 14.87
N ASN A 109 14.83 -30.58 13.55
CA ASN A 109 15.00 -31.91 12.95
C ASN A 109 16.32 -32.57 13.36
N LEU A 110 17.42 -31.83 13.41
CA LEU A 110 18.71 -32.35 13.88
C LEU A 110 18.64 -32.81 15.34
N ILE A 111 18.02 -32.01 16.22
CA ILE A 111 17.78 -32.38 17.62
C ILE A 111 16.99 -33.69 17.69
N HIS A 112 15.92 -33.81 16.90
CA HIS A 112 15.12 -35.03 16.88
C HIS A 112 15.94 -36.25 16.45
N ARG A 113 16.78 -36.15 15.41
CA ARG A 113 17.65 -37.26 14.97
C ARG A 113 18.69 -37.64 16.02
N LEU A 114 19.34 -36.66 16.65
CA LEU A 114 20.28 -36.90 17.74
C LEU A 114 19.61 -37.58 18.94
N GLN A 115 18.36 -37.21 19.25
CA GLN A 115 17.55 -37.87 20.28
C GLN A 115 17.27 -39.33 19.92
N GLN A 116 16.84 -39.61 18.68
CA GLN A 116 16.59 -40.98 18.22
C GLN A 116 17.85 -41.83 18.27
N GLU A 117 18.99 -41.29 17.81
CA GLU A 117 20.28 -41.99 17.85
C GLU A 117 20.72 -42.29 19.28
N ARG A 118 20.60 -41.32 20.21
CA ARG A 118 20.86 -41.52 21.64
C ARG A 118 19.98 -42.64 22.19
N ASP A 119 18.68 -42.52 22.01
CA ASP A 119 17.70 -43.41 22.61
C ASP A 119 17.87 -44.86 22.11
N THR A 120 18.20 -45.01 20.84
CA THR A 120 18.49 -46.30 20.21
C THR A 120 19.83 -46.86 20.71
N SER A 121 20.84 -46.01 20.93
CA SER A 121 22.14 -46.41 21.48
C SER A 121 22.05 -46.83 22.94
N VAL A 122 21.26 -46.10 23.74
CA VAL A 122 20.89 -46.44 25.11
C VAL A 122 20.12 -47.75 25.16
N LEU A 123 19.18 -47.97 24.23
CA LEU A 123 18.46 -49.25 24.12
C LEU A 123 19.42 -50.39 23.77
N TYR A 124 20.34 -50.21 22.81
CA TYR A 124 21.38 -51.19 22.47
C TYR A 124 22.24 -51.56 23.68
N LEU A 125 22.65 -50.57 24.46
CA LEU A 125 23.43 -50.82 25.67
C LEU A 125 22.58 -51.52 26.72
N SER A 126 21.29 -51.22 26.84
CA SER A 126 20.37 -51.81 27.81
C SER A 126 20.17 -53.32 27.64
N ALA A 127 19.84 -54.00 28.75
CA ALA A 127 19.39 -55.39 28.78
C ALA A 127 18.09 -55.63 27.96
N LEU A 128 17.35 -54.57 27.62
CA LEU A 128 16.15 -54.66 26.79
C LEU A 128 16.42 -54.71 25.27
N GLY A 129 17.62 -54.31 24.86
CA GLY A 129 17.95 -54.10 23.45
C GLY A 129 18.46 -55.33 22.70
N PRO A 130 18.48 -55.26 21.36
CA PRO A 130 19.07 -56.29 20.51
C PRO A 130 20.56 -56.53 20.79
N GLU A 131 21.05 -57.72 20.44
CA GLU A 131 22.48 -58.04 20.57
C GLU A 131 23.37 -57.37 19.52
N THR A 132 22.80 -57.03 18.36
CA THR A 132 23.57 -56.51 17.22
C THR A 132 23.38 -55.01 17.03
N LYS A 133 24.43 -54.31 16.60
CA LYS A 133 24.37 -52.87 16.26
C LYS A 133 23.58 -52.55 14.98
N THR A 134 23.08 -53.54 14.25
CA THR A 134 22.47 -53.36 12.92
C THR A 134 21.31 -52.36 12.92
N PHE A 135 20.50 -52.32 13.97
CA PHE A 135 19.38 -51.39 14.10
C PHE A 135 19.80 -49.93 14.35
N LEU A 136 21.04 -49.68 14.76
CA LEU A 136 21.59 -48.32 14.92
C LEU A 136 22.00 -47.67 13.59
N LEU A 137 22.24 -48.47 12.55
CA LEU A 137 22.77 -47.99 11.28
C LEU A 137 21.83 -46.99 10.60
N GLN A 138 20.52 -47.25 10.68
CA GLN A 138 19.52 -46.35 10.12
C GLN A 138 19.51 -44.99 10.83
N GLU A 139 19.63 -44.99 12.16
CA GLU A 139 19.69 -43.76 12.95
C GLU A 139 20.97 -42.98 12.67
N TYR A 140 22.12 -43.66 12.54
CA TYR A 140 23.38 -43.01 12.19
C TYR A 140 23.32 -42.30 10.83
N ILE A 141 22.69 -42.94 9.83
CA ILE A 141 22.47 -42.34 8.52
C ILE A 141 21.51 -41.14 8.63
N GLY A 142 20.42 -41.29 9.40
CA GLY A 142 19.45 -40.23 9.64
C GLY A 142 20.08 -38.98 10.25
N THR A 143 20.90 -39.14 11.28
CA THR A 143 21.63 -38.03 11.93
C THR A 143 22.63 -37.39 10.99
N ASN A 144 23.41 -38.19 10.25
CA ASN A 144 24.37 -37.64 9.29
C ASN A 144 23.66 -36.79 8.21
N ASN A 145 22.55 -37.30 7.68
CA ASN A 145 21.75 -36.56 6.70
C ASN A 145 21.21 -35.25 7.29
N ALA A 146 20.76 -35.24 8.54
CA ALA A 146 20.28 -34.03 9.20
C ALA A 146 21.39 -32.98 9.41
N ILE A 147 22.63 -33.41 9.72
CA ILE A 147 23.79 -32.50 9.83
C ILE A 147 24.08 -31.79 8.50
N TYR A 148 24.03 -32.54 7.39
CA TYR A 148 24.25 -31.97 6.06
C TYR A 148 23.05 -31.23 5.47
N ALA A 149 21.84 -31.48 5.99
CA ALA A 149 20.63 -30.78 5.60
C ALA A 149 20.53 -29.36 6.16
N LEU A 150 21.33 -29.00 7.17
CA LEU A 150 21.40 -27.63 7.67
C LEU A 150 21.86 -26.69 6.55
N SER A 151 21.04 -25.69 6.23
CA SER A 151 21.32 -24.65 5.25
C SER A 151 22.53 -23.79 5.63
N GLU A 152 22.61 -23.40 6.91
CA GLU A 152 23.72 -22.64 7.48
C GLU A 152 24.30 -23.37 8.70
N TRP A 153 25.62 -23.29 8.89
CA TRP A 153 26.26 -23.85 10.08
C TRP A 153 26.38 -22.75 11.14
N PRO A 154 25.81 -22.92 12.35
CA PRO A 154 25.87 -21.88 13.38
C PRO A 154 27.30 -21.78 13.93
N ARG A 155 28.06 -20.78 13.49
CA ARG A 155 29.44 -20.54 13.95
C ARG A 155 29.44 -19.72 15.24
N ASN A 156 30.41 -19.98 16.12
CA ASN A 156 30.72 -19.17 17.32
C ASN A 156 29.59 -19.05 18.35
N LEU A 157 28.60 -19.94 18.32
CA LEU A 157 27.51 -19.97 19.31
C LEU A 157 27.77 -20.92 20.48
N ASP A 158 28.91 -21.62 20.44
CA ASP A 158 29.37 -22.39 21.58
C ASP A 158 30.26 -21.52 22.46
N THR A 159 29.78 -21.17 23.66
CA THR A 159 30.53 -20.42 24.68
C THR A 159 31.80 -21.14 25.13
N ASP A 160 31.85 -22.46 24.98
CA ASP A 160 32.97 -23.29 25.43
C ASP A 160 34.04 -23.48 24.33
N ASN A 161 33.83 -22.89 23.15
CA ASN A 161 34.75 -22.88 22.01
C ASN A 161 35.27 -24.28 21.64
N ARG A 162 34.39 -25.29 21.68
CA ARG A 162 34.76 -26.69 21.43
C ARG A 162 34.94 -26.96 19.94
N GLU A 163 36.06 -27.59 19.59
CA GLU A 163 36.46 -27.84 18.20
C GLU A 163 35.46 -28.72 17.41
N GLU A 164 34.77 -29.64 18.08
CA GLU A 164 33.81 -30.53 17.42
C GLU A 164 32.60 -29.79 16.82
N PHE A 165 32.33 -28.54 17.24
CA PHE A 165 31.22 -27.74 16.74
C PHE A 165 31.63 -26.67 15.72
N GLU A 166 32.91 -26.59 15.32
CA GLU A 166 33.39 -25.59 14.35
C GLU A 166 32.81 -25.78 12.94
N SER A 167 32.52 -27.02 12.55
CA SER A 167 32.00 -27.37 11.23
C SER A 167 31.18 -28.65 11.23
N ARG A 168 30.36 -28.81 10.18
CA ARG A 168 29.59 -30.04 9.89
C ARG A 168 30.46 -31.30 9.95
N ASP A 169 31.64 -31.24 9.33
CA ASP A 169 32.55 -32.39 9.24
C ASP A 169 33.18 -32.75 10.58
N ARG A 170 33.53 -31.74 11.40
CA ARG A 170 34.07 -31.95 12.76
C ARG A 170 33.04 -32.62 13.67
N LEU A 171 31.78 -32.19 13.65
CA LEU A 171 30.72 -32.81 14.45
C LEU A 171 30.48 -34.26 13.99
N ARG A 172 30.43 -34.47 12.68
CA ARG A 172 30.30 -35.83 12.12
C ARG A 172 31.45 -36.72 12.55
N GLU A 173 32.69 -36.26 12.47
CA GLU A 173 33.87 -37.03 12.89
C GLU A 173 33.86 -37.33 14.39
N TYR A 174 33.40 -36.40 15.21
CA TYR A 174 33.19 -36.61 16.64
C TYR A 174 32.17 -37.74 16.90
N LEU A 175 31.02 -37.71 16.22
CA LEU A 175 30.01 -38.78 16.30
C LEU A 175 30.54 -40.12 15.78
N VAL A 176 31.24 -40.15 14.64
CA VAL A 176 31.78 -41.40 14.06
C VAL A 176 32.78 -42.06 15.00
N ARG A 177 33.68 -41.29 15.63
CA ARG A 177 34.62 -41.82 16.62
C ARG A 177 33.88 -42.44 17.81
N HIS A 178 32.85 -41.78 18.32
CA HIS A 178 32.03 -42.30 19.42
C HIS A 178 31.31 -43.61 19.04
N ARG A 179 30.66 -43.66 17.86
CA ARG A 179 29.94 -44.84 17.35
C ARG A 179 30.83 -46.08 17.22
N GLN A 180 32.11 -45.89 16.86
CA GLN A 180 33.10 -46.97 16.77
C GLN A 180 33.45 -47.55 18.15
N LEU A 181 33.51 -46.70 19.18
CA LEU A 181 33.88 -47.07 20.55
C LEU A 181 32.72 -47.69 21.35
N LEU A 182 31.48 -47.54 20.88
CA LEU A 182 30.29 -48.06 21.55
C LEU A 182 30.35 -49.60 21.66
N THR A 183 30.41 -50.16 22.87
CA THR A 183 30.43 -51.63 23.09
C THR A 183 29.63 -52.01 24.33
N LYS A 184 28.94 -53.17 24.31
CA LYS A 184 28.21 -53.68 25.48
C LYS A 184 29.13 -54.06 26.65
N VAL A 185 30.38 -54.43 26.36
CA VAL A 185 31.38 -54.85 27.34
C VAL A 185 31.81 -53.70 28.26
N LYS A 186 31.71 -52.45 27.78
CA LYS A 186 32.05 -51.23 28.53
C LYS A 186 30.76 -50.51 28.94
N TYR A 187 29.91 -51.19 29.71
CA TYR A 187 28.58 -50.69 30.09
C TYR A 187 28.69 -49.43 30.96
N ASN A 188 28.41 -48.26 30.36
CA ASN A 188 28.13 -47.03 31.11
C ASN A 188 27.06 -46.24 30.37
N LEU A 189 25.79 -46.52 30.72
CA LEU A 189 24.60 -45.86 30.15
C LEU A 189 24.66 -44.34 30.33
N GLN A 190 25.18 -43.88 31.46
CA GLN A 190 25.29 -42.47 31.78
C GLN A 190 26.23 -41.75 30.81
N VAL A 191 27.39 -42.33 30.50
CA VAL A 191 28.32 -41.76 29.52
C VAL A 191 27.66 -41.59 28.16
N GLU A 192 26.83 -42.55 27.74
CA GLU A 192 26.11 -42.47 26.47
C GLU A 192 25.04 -41.36 26.48
N ILE A 193 24.24 -41.30 27.55
CA ILE A 193 23.23 -40.26 27.73
C ILE A 193 23.89 -38.88 27.76
N ASP A 194 24.97 -38.71 28.53
CA ASP A 194 25.69 -37.45 28.70
C ASP A 194 26.33 -36.99 27.39
N PHE A 195 26.95 -37.91 26.63
CA PHE A 195 27.56 -37.61 25.33
C PHE A 195 26.56 -36.93 24.39
N TYR A 196 25.42 -37.56 24.11
CA TYR A 196 24.42 -36.99 23.22
C TYR A 196 23.69 -35.79 23.86
N THR A 197 23.45 -35.81 25.17
CA THR A 197 22.78 -34.70 25.86
C THR A 197 23.60 -33.41 25.79
N ASN A 198 24.93 -33.51 25.87
CA ASN A 198 25.82 -32.37 25.69
C ASN A 198 25.74 -31.80 24.27
N ILE A 199 25.73 -32.66 23.25
CA ILE A 199 25.56 -32.23 21.85
C ILE A 199 24.19 -31.57 21.66
N ILE A 200 23.11 -32.22 22.11
CA ILE A 200 21.75 -31.70 21.97
C ILE A 200 21.59 -30.35 22.68
N ARG A 201 22.22 -30.16 23.85
CA ARG A 201 22.19 -28.87 24.57
C ARG A 201 22.79 -27.74 23.74
N VAL A 202 23.89 -27.99 23.03
CA VAL A 202 24.49 -27.02 22.11
C VAL A 202 23.55 -26.70 20.96
N VAL A 203 22.96 -27.72 20.33
CA VAL A 203 22.02 -27.50 19.21
C VAL A 203 20.74 -26.79 19.67
N ILE A 204 20.26 -27.04 20.89
CA ILE A 204 19.15 -26.27 21.50
C ILE A 204 19.56 -24.81 21.74
N ALA A 205 20.80 -24.54 22.15
CA ALA A 205 21.28 -23.17 22.28
C ALA A 205 21.34 -22.46 20.92
N TRP A 206 21.75 -23.15 19.86
CA TRP A 206 21.68 -22.64 18.48
C TRP A 206 20.24 -22.35 18.05
N LEU A 207 19.29 -23.23 18.41
CA LEU A 207 17.88 -23.01 18.12
C LEU A 207 17.34 -21.79 18.87
N TYR A 208 17.71 -21.62 20.15
CA TYR A 208 17.34 -20.45 20.94
C TYR A 208 17.83 -19.14 20.29
N ASP A 209 19.10 -19.11 19.89
CA ASP A 209 19.72 -17.96 19.24
C ASP A 209 19.15 -17.70 17.83
N SER A 210 18.82 -18.75 17.09
CA SER A 210 18.13 -18.62 15.80
C SER A 210 16.73 -18.03 15.95
N ILE A 211 16.02 -18.41 17.01
CA ILE A 211 14.70 -17.87 17.33
C ILE A 211 14.85 -16.39 17.72
N THR A 212 15.72 -16.03 18.68
CA THR A 212 15.91 -14.64 19.18
C THR A 212 16.30 -13.62 18.12
N ARG A 213 16.95 -14.03 17.03
CA ARG A 213 17.25 -13.15 15.89
C ARG A 213 16.03 -12.84 15.02
N GLY A 214 15.06 -13.77 14.96
CA GLY A 214 13.82 -13.61 14.22
C GLY A 214 12.95 -12.52 14.84
N LYS A 215 12.61 -11.49 14.05
CA LYS A 215 11.86 -10.31 14.53
C LYS A 215 10.34 -10.42 14.37
N ASP A 216 9.85 -11.47 13.73
CA ASP A 216 8.43 -11.61 13.43
C ASP A 216 7.65 -12.10 14.66
N ALA A 217 6.90 -11.18 15.27
CA ALA A 217 6.09 -11.42 16.47
C ALA A 217 5.00 -12.48 16.26
N GLU A 218 4.57 -12.73 15.02
CA GLU A 218 3.49 -13.66 14.73
C GLU A 218 3.97 -15.11 14.73
N VAL A 219 5.14 -15.39 14.16
CA VAL A 219 5.74 -16.73 14.14
C VAL A 219 6.48 -17.03 15.45
N TRP A 220 6.99 -16.00 16.12
CA TRP A 220 7.74 -16.10 17.37
C TRP A 220 7.06 -16.95 18.44
N LYS A 221 5.75 -16.77 18.67
CA LYS A 221 5.03 -17.49 19.72
C LYS A 221 5.03 -19.00 19.45
N THR A 222 4.73 -19.40 18.22
CA THR A 222 4.72 -20.81 17.81
C THR A 222 6.12 -21.43 17.86
N LEU A 223 7.16 -20.66 17.54
CA LEU A 223 8.55 -21.09 17.72
C LEU A 223 8.95 -21.28 19.19
N VAL A 224 8.54 -20.37 20.07
CA VAL A 224 8.79 -20.53 21.51
C VAL A 224 8.11 -21.79 22.02
N ALA A 225 6.85 -22.03 21.65
CA ALA A 225 6.16 -23.28 21.97
C ALA A 225 6.91 -24.51 21.42
N TYR A 226 7.37 -24.45 20.17
CA TYR A 226 8.16 -25.51 19.53
C TYR A 226 9.48 -25.79 20.28
N LEU A 227 10.23 -24.74 20.63
CA LEU A 227 11.47 -24.84 21.39
C LEU A 227 11.24 -25.43 22.78
N LYS A 228 10.22 -24.96 23.50
CA LYS A 228 9.89 -25.44 24.84
C LYS A 228 9.46 -26.90 24.80
N LEU A 229 8.63 -27.29 23.84
CA LEU A 229 8.26 -28.68 23.63
C LEU A 229 9.45 -29.57 23.26
N THR A 230 10.35 -29.09 22.40
CA THR A 230 11.59 -29.80 22.02
C THR A 230 12.50 -30.01 23.23
N SER A 231 12.61 -29.00 24.10
CA SER A 231 13.39 -29.05 25.34
C SER A 231 12.73 -29.97 26.38
N GLY A 232 11.40 -29.94 26.51
CA GLY A 232 10.65 -30.87 27.36
C GLY A 232 10.78 -32.32 26.88
N LYS A 233 10.67 -32.57 25.58
CA LYS A 233 10.84 -33.92 25.01
C LYS A 233 12.22 -34.49 25.29
N GLN A 234 13.26 -33.65 25.32
CA GLN A 234 14.59 -34.07 25.73
C GLN A 234 14.60 -34.63 27.16
N ASP A 235 13.93 -33.93 28.08
CA ASP A 235 13.84 -34.32 29.48
C ASP A 235 13.05 -35.63 29.67
N VAL A 236 11.95 -35.79 28.93
CA VAL A 236 11.18 -37.05 28.91
C VAL A 236 12.00 -38.21 28.34
N GLY A 237 12.86 -37.97 27.35
CA GLY A 237 13.78 -38.97 26.82
C GLY A 237 14.79 -39.44 27.87
N ILE A 238 15.32 -38.51 28.68
CA ILE A 238 16.21 -38.81 29.82
C ILE A 238 15.43 -39.55 30.92
N GLU A 239 14.22 -39.10 31.23
CA GLU A 239 13.31 -39.75 32.20
C GLU A 239 13.07 -41.22 31.83
N ARG A 240 12.74 -41.51 30.56
CA ARG A 240 12.56 -42.87 30.06
C ARG A 240 13.81 -43.72 30.29
N ALA A 241 14.99 -43.20 29.94
CA ALA A 241 16.25 -43.93 30.06
C ALA A 241 16.58 -44.25 31.54
N LEU A 242 16.39 -43.27 32.44
CA LEU A 242 16.60 -43.43 33.88
C LEU A 242 15.61 -44.40 34.52
N GLY A 243 14.31 -44.31 34.18
CA GLY A 243 13.33 -45.26 34.68
C GLY A 243 13.56 -46.69 34.15
N THR A 244 14.03 -46.82 32.90
CA THR A 244 14.42 -48.13 32.34
C THR A 244 15.60 -48.71 33.12
N LEU A 245 16.62 -47.89 33.38
CA LEU A 245 17.78 -48.28 34.19
C LEU A 245 17.34 -48.73 35.59
N PHE A 246 16.48 -47.95 36.23
CA PHE A 246 15.95 -48.25 37.56
C PHE A 246 15.30 -49.64 37.62
N PHE A 247 14.38 -49.97 36.70
CA PHE A 247 13.72 -51.28 36.73
C PHE A 247 14.64 -52.43 36.31
N VAL A 248 15.58 -52.22 35.39
CA VAL A 248 16.56 -53.25 35.00
C VAL A 248 17.51 -53.58 36.15
N GLN A 249 17.92 -52.58 36.93
CA GLN A 249 18.82 -52.77 38.08
C GLN A 249 18.06 -53.12 39.37
N GLY A 250 16.75 -52.89 39.40
CA GLY A 250 15.94 -53.05 40.61
C GLY A 250 16.09 -51.90 41.61
N GLY A 251 16.53 -50.72 41.17
CA GLY A 251 16.81 -49.53 41.95
C GLY A 251 18.01 -48.75 41.40
N PHE A 252 18.23 -47.51 41.84
CA PHE A 252 19.46 -46.78 41.52
C PHE A 252 20.60 -47.30 42.41
N GLU A 253 21.50 -48.11 41.86
CA GLU A 253 22.56 -48.80 42.63
C GLU A 253 23.59 -47.82 43.27
N THR A 254 24.01 -48.15 44.51
CA THR A 254 25.00 -47.50 45.41
C THR A 254 24.68 -46.12 46.00
N SER A 255 24.99 -45.91 47.29
CA SER A 255 24.67 -44.69 48.04
C SER A 255 25.21 -43.37 47.46
N PHE A 256 26.24 -43.41 46.59
CA PHE A 256 26.78 -42.21 45.93
C PHE A 256 26.11 -41.89 44.59
N SER A 257 25.79 -42.89 43.76
CA SER A 257 25.04 -42.66 42.51
C SER A 257 23.52 -42.68 42.68
N LYS A 258 22.99 -43.29 43.76
CA LYS A 258 21.56 -43.26 44.11
C LYS A 258 21.05 -41.83 44.21
N GLN A 259 21.79 -40.95 44.91
CA GLN A 259 21.40 -39.55 45.05
C GLN A 259 21.43 -38.82 43.70
N ASN A 260 22.51 -38.98 42.91
CA ASN A 260 22.65 -38.28 41.63
C ASN A 260 21.61 -38.70 40.59
N TYR A 261 21.33 -40.00 40.43
CA TYR A 261 20.33 -40.47 39.48
C TYR A 261 18.91 -40.12 39.91
N PHE A 262 18.61 -40.22 41.21
CA PHE A 262 17.31 -39.85 41.76
C PHE A 262 17.05 -38.35 41.63
N GLU A 263 18.03 -37.50 41.96
CA GLU A 263 17.94 -36.05 41.78
C GLU A 263 17.79 -35.68 40.30
N MET A 264 18.57 -36.31 39.41
CA MET A 264 18.46 -36.09 37.97
C MET A 264 17.08 -36.49 37.45
N TYR A 265 16.56 -37.66 37.87
CA TYR A 265 15.24 -38.15 37.50
C TYR A 265 14.13 -37.17 37.90
N ASN A 266 14.14 -36.68 39.14
CA ASN A 266 13.15 -35.71 39.60
C ASN A 266 13.30 -34.37 38.87
N THR A 267 14.55 -33.91 38.66
CA THR A 267 14.84 -32.65 37.97
C THR A 267 14.28 -32.63 36.56
N VAL A 268 14.44 -33.71 35.79
CA VAL A 268 13.92 -33.77 34.42
C VAL A 268 12.40 -33.76 34.38
N ILE A 269 11.72 -34.40 35.35
CA ILE A 269 10.25 -34.37 35.46
C ILE A 269 9.75 -32.94 35.73
N TYR A 270 10.33 -32.26 36.72
CA TYR A 270 9.90 -30.89 37.06
C TYR A 270 10.19 -29.91 35.92
N ARG A 271 11.35 -30.04 35.27
CA ARG A 271 11.73 -29.19 34.14
C ARG A 271 10.83 -29.42 32.92
N PHE A 272 10.47 -30.69 32.64
CA PHE A 272 9.49 -31.01 31.62
C PHE A 272 8.14 -30.32 31.88
N ARG A 273 7.59 -30.42 33.10
CA ARG A 273 6.32 -29.77 33.46
C ARG A 273 6.36 -28.26 33.20
N ALA A 274 7.40 -27.59 33.68
CA ALA A 274 7.57 -26.14 33.45
C ALA A 274 7.68 -25.79 31.96
N PHE A 275 8.43 -26.58 31.17
CA PHE A 275 8.52 -26.36 29.73
C PHE A 275 7.20 -26.61 29.01
N TYR A 276 6.46 -27.64 29.41
CA TYR A 276 5.17 -27.99 28.81
C TYR A 276 4.12 -26.90 29.09
N GLU A 277 3.97 -26.49 30.34
CA GLU A 277 3.09 -25.37 30.75
C GLU A 277 3.47 -24.08 30.00
N THR A 278 4.77 -23.80 29.85
CA THR A 278 5.21 -22.65 29.05
C THR A 278 4.78 -22.79 27.59
N ALA A 279 4.98 -23.96 26.98
CA ALA A 279 4.62 -24.18 25.58
C ALA A 279 3.11 -23.99 25.33
N GLU A 280 2.28 -24.41 26.28
CA GLU A 280 0.83 -24.23 26.27
C GLU A 280 0.41 -22.76 26.25
N LEU A 281 1.06 -21.91 27.05
CA LEU A 281 0.79 -20.47 27.07
C LEU A 281 1.06 -19.77 25.73
N TYR A 282 1.99 -20.30 24.93
CA TYR A 282 2.38 -19.71 23.65
C TYR A 282 1.65 -20.30 22.44
N SER A 283 1.05 -21.50 22.54
CA SER A 283 0.30 -22.10 21.44
C SER A 283 -0.83 -23.02 21.93
N ASN A 284 -2.04 -22.71 21.49
CA ASN A 284 -3.24 -23.53 21.71
C ASN A 284 -3.13 -24.94 21.10
N ARG A 285 -2.13 -25.21 20.24
CA ARG A 285 -1.91 -26.54 19.65
C ARG A 285 -1.32 -27.53 20.66
N VAL A 286 -0.78 -27.04 21.78
CA VAL A 286 -0.13 -27.82 22.82
C VAL A 286 -1.13 -28.42 23.83
N ASP A 287 -2.44 -28.21 23.70
CA ASP A 287 -3.43 -28.79 24.63
C ASP A 287 -3.62 -30.34 24.48
N ARG A 288 -3.12 -30.93 23.39
CA ARG A 288 -3.47 -32.31 22.98
C ARG A 288 -3.01 -33.43 23.91
N LEU A 289 -2.05 -33.21 24.82
CA LEU A 289 -1.57 -34.28 25.70
C LEU A 289 -2.57 -34.64 26.79
N TYR A 290 -3.39 -33.68 27.26
CA TYR A 290 -4.32 -33.89 28.38
C TYR A 290 -5.78 -34.08 27.95
N THR A 291 -6.18 -33.63 26.76
CA THR A 291 -7.61 -33.64 26.35
C THR A 291 -7.98 -34.60 25.21
N SER A 292 -7.04 -34.98 24.34
CA SER A 292 -7.41 -35.68 23.08
C SER A 292 -6.48 -36.82 22.62
N GLY A 293 -5.18 -36.81 22.96
CA GLY A 293 -4.23 -37.85 22.54
C GLY A 293 -4.28 -39.15 23.36
N VAL A 294 -4.68 -39.06 24.63
CA VAL A 294 -4.73 -40.22 25.56
C VAL A 294 -6.04 -41.01 25.42
N SER A 295 -7.11 -40.36 24.93
CA SER A 295 -8.43 -40.97 24.72
C SER A 295 -8.48 -41.92 23.53
N GLU A 296 -7.62 -41.75 22.51
CA GLU A 296 -7.55 -42.65 21.35
C GLU A 296 -6.91 -44.01 21.67
N ALA A 297 -6.10 -44.11 22.73
CA ALA A 297 -5.39 -45.34 23.10
C ALA A 297 -6.15 -46.23 24.10
N GLY A 298 -7.35 -45.83 24.56
CA GLY A 298 -8.21 -46.67 25.41
C GLY A 298 -7.71 -46.92 26.84
N SER A 299 -6.56 -46.37 27.24
CA SER A 299 -6.00 -46.41 28.59
C SER A 299 -5.43 -45.04 28.96
N ASP A 300 -5.61 -44.63 30.22
CA ASP A 300 -5.02 -43.39 30.73
C ASP A 300 -3.50 -43.54 30.86
N LEU A 301 -2.80 -43.29 29.74
CA LEU A 301 -1.34 -43.36 29.63
C LEU A 301 -0.64 -42.52 30.70
N ILE A 302 -1.22 -41.37 31.04
CA ILE A 302 -0.69 -40.46 32.05
C ILE A 302 -0.79 -41.12 33.43
N ALA A 303 -1.95 -41.70 33.78
CA ALA A 303 -2.10 -42.42 35.04
C ALA A 303 -1.14 -43.61 35.17
N ILE A 304 -0.88 -44.34 34.08
CA ILE A 304 0.10 -45.44 34.07
C ILE A 304 1.51 -44.92 34.35
N ILE A 305 1.94 -43.88 33.62
CA ILE A 305 3.27 -43.28 33.80
C ILE A 305 3.42 -42.69 35.20
N ASP A 306 2.40 -42.00 35.70
CA ASP A 306 2.42 -41.44 37.05
C ASP A 306 2.46 -42.51 38.14
N GLY A 307 1.83 -43.67 37.92
CA GLY A 307 1.98 -44.85 38.78
C GLY A 307 3.43 -45.35 38.85
N PHE A 308 4.11 -45.46 37.70
CA PHE A 308 5.53 -45.81 37.66
C PHE A 308 6.43 -44.74 38.27
N ARG A 309 6.15 -43.45 38.02
CA ARG A 309 6.87 -42.33 38.65
C ARG A 309 6.75 -42.40 40.17
N PHE A 310 5.56 -42.68 40.68
CA PHE A 310 5.33 -42.85 42.11
C PHE A 310 6.18 -44.00 42.67
N GLU A 311 6.23 -45.14 41.99
CA GLU A 311 7.07 -46.29 42.40
C GLU A 311 8.56 -45.93 42.45
N ILE A 312 9.09 -45.23 41.43
CA ILE A 312 10.49 -44.79 41.39
C ILE A 312 10.78 -43.75 42.47
N GLN A 313 9.87 -42.78 42.67
CA GLN A 313 10.06 -41.66 43.61
C GLN A 313 9.98 -42.09 45.08
N HIS A 314 9.21 -43.13 45.39
CA HIS A 314 8.99 -43.65 46.75
C HIS A 314 9.71 -44.97 47.00
N TYR A 315 10.74 -45.26 46.22
CA TYR A 315 11.50 -46.49 46.38
C TYR A 315 12.40 -46.45 47.62
N GLU A 316 11.95 -47.09 48.70
CA GLU A 316 12.64 -47.11 50.00
C GLU A 316 13.47 -48.37 50.25
N SER A 317 13.42 -49.37 49.37
CA SER A 317 14.10 -50.64 49.62
C SER A 317 15.62 -50.53 49.51
N GLU A 318 16.33 -51.20 50.42
CA GLU A 318 17.79 -51.39 50.37
C GLU A 318 18.18 -52.61 49.51
N VAL A 319 17.19 -53.43 49.12
CA VAL A 319 17.40 -54.65 48.34
C VAL A 319 16.96 -54.42 46.89
N PHE A 320 17.89 -54.60 45.96
CA PHE A 320 17.65 -54.42 44.53
C PHE A 320 16.89 -55.63 43.95
N TYR A 321 15.72 -55.39 43.37
CA TYR A 321 14.91 -56.42 42.69
C TYR A 321 14.75 -56.09 41.21
N PRO A 322 15.69 -56.53 40.35
CA PRO A 322 15.58 -56.37 38.89
C PRO A 322 14.24 -56.90 38.35
N ASP A 323 13.53 -56.06 37.61
CA ASP A 323 12.28 -56.41 36.93
C ASP A 323 12.33 -55.95 35.46
N ILE A 324 12.77 -56.87 34.61
CA ILE A 324 12.90 -56.64 33.16
C ILE A 324 11.53 -56.43 32.50
N GLN A 325 10.47 -57.06 33.04
CA GLN A 325 9.12 -56.92 32.48
C GLN A 325 8.55 -55.53 32.75
N LYS A 326 8.69 -55.02 33.98
CA LYS A 326 8.36 -53.62 34.30
C LYS A 326 9.21 -52.64 33.51
N ALA A 327 10.52 -52.91 33.36
CA ALA A 327 11.40 -52.05 32.56
C ALA A 327 10.90 -51.91 31.12
N ARG A 328 10.50 -53.02 30.49
CA ARG A 328 9.90 -53.02 29.15
C ARG A 328 8.58 -52.26 29.12
N TYR A 329 7.70 -52.49 30.09
CA TYR A 329 6.40 -51.84 30.12
C TYR A 329 6.50 -50.31 30.33
N TRP A 330 7.40 -49.87 31.21
CA TRP A 330 7.77 -48.45 31.34
C TRP A 330 8.32 -47.89 30.03
N PHE A 331 9.28 -48.58 29.41
CA PHE A 331 9.91 -48.15 28.16
C PHE A 331 8.89 -47.96 27.03
N ASP A 332 7.98 -48.92 26.84
CA ASP A 332 6.97 -48.90 25.77
C ASP A 332 5.96 -47.75 25.99
N ASN A 333 5.47 -47.57 27.21
CA ASN A 333 4.55 -46.45 27.53
C ASN A 333 5.22 -45.08 27.39
N MET A 334 6.46 -44.93 27.86
CA MET A 334 7.21 -43.69 27.67
C MET A 334 7.54 -43.42 26.20
N THR A 335 7.70 -44.46 25.39
CA THR A 335 7.86 -44.33 23.94
C THR A 335 6.58 -43.80 23.30
N LEU A 336 5.41 -44.34 23.66
CA LEU A 336 4.12 -43.82 23.22
C LEU A 336 3.90 -42.36 23.64
N TYR A 337 4.33 -42.01 24.85
CA TYR A 337 4.29 -40.64 25.37
C TYR A 337 5.17 -39.68 24.54
N LEU A 338 6.42 -40.08 24.26
CA LEU A 338 7.34 -39.33 23.41
C LEU A 338 6.84 -39.17 21.96
N ASP A 339 6.20 -40.20 21.42
CA ASP A 339 5.60 -40.15 20.07
C ASP A 339 4.41 -39.18 20.02
N THR A 340 3.65 -39.08 21.11
CA THR A 340 2.56 -38.10 21.21
C THR A 340 3.11 -36.68 21.28
N LEU A 341 4.17 -36.45 22.05
CA LEU A 341 4.89 -35.16 22.06
C LEU A 341 5.48 -34.83 20.68
N LEU A 342 6.03 -35.82 19.97
CA LEU A 342 6.55 -35.65 18.62
C LEU A 342 5.45 -35.23 17.64
N LYS A 343 4.23 -35.83 17.71
CA LYS A 343 3.10 -35.40 16.88
C LYS A 343 2.73 -33.94 17.13
N ILE A 344 2.73 -33.50 18.40
CA ILE A 344 2.47 -32.08 18.73
C ILE A 344 3.60 -31.19 18.16
N GLN A 345 4.86 -31.59 18.32
CA GLN A 345 6.03 -30.88 17.78
C GLN A 345 5.98 -30.76 16.26
N GLN A 346 5.62 -31.83 15.54
CA GLN A 346 5.47 -31.81 14.08
C GLN A 346 4.33 -30.89 13.64
N ASN A 347 3.19 -30.90 14.33
CA ASN A 347 2.09 -30.00 14.05
C ASN A 347 2.50 -28.52 14.21
N LEU A 348 3.25 -28.19 15.28
CA LEU A 348 3.81 -26.86 15.46
C LEU A 348 4.79 -26.51 14.34
N GLY A 349 5.64 -27.46 13.92
CA GLY A 349 6.56 -27.30 12.79
C GLY A 349 5.83 -26.99 11.48
N PHE A 350 4.76 -27.71 11.16
CA PHE A 350 3.94 -27.43 9.97
C PHE A 350 3.27 -26.06 10.04
N GLU A 351 2.81 -25.63 11.22
CA GLU A 351 2.23 -24.30 11.40
C GLU A 351 3.28 -23.20 11.17
N ILE A 352 4.51 -23.38 11.68
CA ILE A 352 5.62 -22.44 11.47
C ILE A 352 5.91 -22.29 9.97
N ILE A 353 6.04 -23.41 9.24
CA ILE A 353 6.29 -23.38 7.79
C ILE A 353 5.12 -22.74 7.03
N GLY A 354 3.88 -23.13 7.38
CA GLY A 354 2.69 -22.60 6.72
C GLY A 354 2.52 -21.09 6.90
N ARG A 355 2.72 -20.57 8.12
CA ARG A 355 2.71 -19.11 8.38
C ARG A 355 3.82 -18.40 7.63
N LEU A 356 5.00 -19.01 7.57
CA LEU A 356 6.14 -18.44 6.86
C LEU A 356 5.87 -18.26 5.36
N ASP A 357 5.23 -19.24 4.73
CA ASP A 357 4.90 -19.14 3.31
C ASP A 357 3.86 -18.04 3.02
N VAL A 358 2.87 -17.84 3.91
CA VAL A 358 1.88 -16.75 3.79
C VAL A 358 2.54 -15.37 3.89
N VAL A 359 3.39 -15.15 4.90
CA VAL A 359 4.09 -13.85 5.10
C VAL A 359 4.92 -13.46 3.87
N ILE A 360 5.50 -14.45 3.21
CA ILE A 360 6.32 -14.23 2.01
C ILE A 360 5.46 -13.94 0.80
N ASP A 361 4.38 -14.69 0.60
CA ASP A 361 3.46 -14.47 -0.51
C ASP A 361 2.85 -13.06 -0.44
N ASP A 362 2.39 -12.64 0.74
CA ASP A 362 1.88 -11.27 0.97
C ASP A 362 2.95 -10.21 0.64
N SER A 363 4.20 -10.42 1.06
CA SER A 363 5.31 -9.51 0.74
C SER A 363 5.59 -9.42 -0.76
N THR A 364 5.42 -10.52 -1.51
CA THR A 364 5.57 -10.50 -2.97
C THR A 364 4.41 -9.81 -3.67
N ARG A 365 3.18 -9.99 -3.16
CA ARG A 365 1.99 -9.30 -3.67
C ARG A 365 2.10 -7.79 -3.46
N ASP A 366 2.53 -7.35 -2.28
CA ASP A 366 2.70 -5.92 -1.98
C ASP A 366 3.76 -5.26 -2.87
N LEU A 367 4.86 -5.98 -3.17
CA LEU A 367 5.84 -5.53 -4.15
C LEU A 367 5.23 -5.39 -5.54
N SER A 368 4.44 -6.38 -5.98
CA SER A 368 3.74 -6.35 -7.27
C SER A 368 2.78 -5.16 -7.37
N ILE A 369 2.02 -4.86 -6.31
CA ILE A 369 1.12 -3.71 -6.25
C ILE A 369 1.91 -2.40 -6.32
N SER A 370 2.97 -2.25 -5.51
CA SER A 370 3.82 -1.05 -5.51
C SER A 370 4.48 -0.78 -6.87
N VAL A 371 4.98 -1.83 -7.55
CA VAL A 371 5.54 -1.71 -8.90
C VAL A 371 4.47 -1.32 -9.92
N SER A 372 3.28 -1.94 -9.84
CA SER A 372 2.16 -1.63 -10.75
C SER A 372 1.70 -0.17 -10.60
N CYS A 373 1.58 0.33 -9.37
CA CYS A 373 1.28 1.73 -9.09
C CYS A 373 2.33 2.68 -9.68
N LEU A 374 3.62 2.35 -9.54
CA LEU A 374 4.70 3.17 -10.11
C LEU A 374 4.61 3.22 -11.65
N VAL A 375 4.35 2.09 -12.30
CA VAL A 375 4.16 2.02 -13.76
C VAL A 375 2.97 2.88 -14.21
N ILE A 376 1.83 2.82 -13.49
CA ILE A 376 0.66 3.67 -13.78
C ILE A 376 1.03 5.15 -13.65
N VAL A 377 1.72 5.56 -12.58
CA VAL A 377 2.15 6.96 -12.40
C VAL A 377 3.08 7.41 -13.55
N LEU A 378 4.01 6.54 -13.97
CA LEU A 378 4.91 6.83 -15.09
C LEU A 378 4.19 6.96 -16.43
N ILE A 379 3.10 6.23 -16.65
CA ILE A 379 2.23 6.36 -17.85
C ILE A 379 1.34 7.61 -17.76
N MET A 380 0.87 7.96 -16.57
CA MET A 380 0.05 9.16 -16.36
C MET A 380 0.84 10.47 -16.57
N CYS A 381 2.14 10.48 -16.27
CA CYS A 381 3.02 11.64 -16.52
C CYS A 381 2.95 12.17 -17.98
N PRO A 382 3.26 11.39 -19.03
CA PRO A 382 3.19 11.88 -20.41
C PRO A 382 1.75 12.18 -20.86
N LEU A 383 0.76 11.43 -20.36
CA LEU A 383 -0.65 11.71 -20.65
C LEU A 383 -1.07 13.10 -20.15
N VAL A 384 -0.72 13.45 -18.91
CA VAL A 384 -1.06 14.76 -18.35
C VAL A 384 -0.32 15.87 -19.09
N ILE A 385 0.95 15.67 -19.43
CA ILE A 385 1.71 16.65 -20.25
C ILE A 385 1.04 16.86 -21.61
N PHE A 386 0.62 15.78 -22.29
CA PHE A 386 -0.08 15.84 -23.57
C PHE A 386 -1.42 16.57 -23.48
N VAL A 387 -2.24 16.26 -22.46
CA VAL A 387 -3.52 16.93 -22.24
C VAL A 387 -3.32 18.40 -21.88
N ALA A 388 -2.35 18.72 -21.03
CA ALA A 388 -2.02 20.10 -20.67
C ALA A 388 -1.59 20.92 -21.88
N ASP A 389 -0.78 20.37 -22.79
CA ASP A 389 -0.36 21.05 -24.02
C ASP A 389 -1.57 21.31 -24.95
N ASN A 390 -2.43 20.30 -25.13
CA ASN A 390 -3.64 20.43 -25.94
C ASN A 390 -4.64 21.45 -25.38
N LEU A 391 -4.89 21.43 -24.07
CA LEU A 391 -5.76 22.41 -23.40
C LEU A 391 -5.19 23.81 -23.52
N THR A 392 -3.87 23.98 -23.32
CA THR A 392 -3.21 25.27 -23.42
C THR A 392 -3.29 25.84 -24.84
N SER A 393 -3.06 25.00 -25.86
CA SER A 393 -3.22 25.38 -27.27
C SER A 393 -4.67 25.77 -27.61
N SER A 394 -5.64 25.05 -27.06
CA SER A 394 -7.07 25.32 -27.28
C SER A 394 -7.48 26.65 -26.63
N ILE A 395 -7.12 26.87 -25.36
CA ILE A 395 -7.39 28.13 -24.64
C ILE A 395 -6.76 29.32 -25.39
N GLN A 396 -5.54 29.17 -25.92
CA GLN A 396 -4.91 30.22 -26.71
C GLN A 396 -5.69 30.54 -27.99
N ARG A 397 -6.19 29.52 -28.70
CA ARG A 397 -7.03 29.73 -29.89
C ARG A 397 -8.34 30.42 -29.54
N TYR A 398 -8.99 30.03 -28.45
CA TYR A 398 -10.18 30.73 -27.96
C TYR A 398 -9.90 32.17 -27.58
N ALA A 399 -8.81 32.45 -26.86
CA ALA A 399 -8.42 33.82 -26.51
C ALA A 399 -8.13 34.68 -27.75
N LEU A 400 -7.43 34.13 -28.75
CA LEU A 400 -7.18 34.81 -30.03
C LEU A 400 -8.47 35.07 -30.80
N SER A 401 -9.37 34.08 -30.87
CA SER A 401 -10.67 34.23 -31.52
C SER A 401 -11.48 35.32 -30.83
N LEU A 402 -11.53 35.32 -29.50
CA LEU A 402 -12.24 36.33 -28.72
C LEU A 402 -11.69 37.73 -29.01
N VAL A 403 -10.37 37.91 -28.97
CA VAL A 403 -9.71 39.18 -29.31
C VAL A 403 -10.05 39.62 -30.73
N SER A 404 -10.06 38.70 -31.70
CA SER A 404 -10.41 39.02 -33.09
C SER A 404 -11.88 39.41 -33.25
N THR A 405 -12.79 38.72 -32.57
CA THR A 405 -14.23 39.04 -32.57
C THR A 405 -14.49 40.39 -31.90
N THR A 406 -13.83 40.69 -30.78
CA THR A 406 -13.91 42.00 -30.13
C THR A 406 -13.35 43.10 -31.03
N LYS A 407 -12.27 42.83 -31.77
CA LYS A 407 -11.72 43.77 -32.75
C LYS A 407 -12.70 44.03 -33.89
N GLN A 408 -13.27 42.97 -34.49
CA GLN A 408 -14.29 43.11 -35.55
C GLN A 408 -15.51 43.88 -35.06
N LEU A 409 -16.01 43.56 -33.87
CA LEU A 409 -17.11 44.27 -33.24
C LEU A 409 -16.77 45.77 -33.05
N SER A 410 -15.54 46.09 -32.64
CA SER A 410 -15.10 47.48 -32.48
C SER A 410 -14.99 48.22 -33.82
N GLU A 411 -14.55 47.55 -34.89
CA GLU A 411 -14.49 48.11 -36.25
C GLU A 411 -15.88 48.34 -36.83
N GLU A 412 -16.80 47.39 -36.64
CA GLU A 412 -18.20 47.53 -37.03
C GLU A 412 -18.89 48.63 -36.24
N HIS A 413 -18.69 48.71 -34.93
CA HIS A 413 -19.18 49.82 -34.11
C HIS A 413 -18.67 51.17 -34.62
N LYS A 414 -17.38 51.26 -34.99
CA LYS A 414 -16.80 52.49 -35.52
C LYS A 414 -17.44 52.87 -36.86
N LYS A 415 -17.64 51.91 -37.77
CA LYS A 415 -18.33 52.15 -39.05
C LYS A 415 -19.76 52.65 -38.82
N ILE A 416 -20.52 51.99 -37.95
CA ILE A 416 -21.88 52.42 -37.59
C ILE A 416 -21.86 53.86 -37.06
N ASN A 417 -20.94 54.18 -36.15
CA ASN A 417 -20.84 55.53 -35.61
C ASN A 417 -20.51 56.55 -36.69
N THR A 418 -19.57 56.27 -37.59
CA THR A 418 -19.24 57.16 -38.72
C THR A 418 -20.44 57.38 -39.66
N LEU A 419 -21.19 56.33 -39.98
CA LEU A 419 -22.41 56.44 -40.79
C LEU A 419 -23.48 57.30 -40.09
N ILE A 420 -23.69 57.14 -38.78
CA ILE A 420 -24.65 57.96 -38.02
C ILE A 420 -24.27 59.45 -38.10
N TYR A 421 -22.98 59.77 -38.00
CA TYR A 421 -22.49 61.15 -38.12
C TYR A 421 -22.66 61.75 -39.53
N GLN A 422 -22.72 60.90 -40.58
CA GLN A 422 -23.00 61.35 -41.95
C GLN A 422 -24.49 61.58 -42.22
N MET A 423 -25.38 60.93 -41.46
CA MET A 423 -26.83 61.04 -41.65
C MET A 423 -27.47 62.15 -40.83
N VAL A 424 -26.87 62.54 -39.70
CA VAL A 424 -27.46 63.47 -38.74
C VAL A 424 -26.35 64.27 -38.03
N PRO A 425 -26.55 65.56 -37.68
CA PRO A 425 -25.53 66.37 -37.00
C PRO A 425 -24.93 65.72 -35.75
N GLU A 426 -23.66 66.00 -35.47
CA GLU A 426 -22.86 65.31 -34.43
C GLU A 426 -23.50 65.36 -33.03
N VAL A 427 -24.14 66.48 -32.69
CA VAL A 427 -24.83 66.69 -31.41
C VAL A 427 -26.03 65.77 -31.27
N VAL A 428 -26.72 65.51 -32.37
CA VAL A 428 -27.92 64.67 -32.44
C VAL A 428 -27.49 63.20 -32.48
N ALA A 429 -26.49 62.83 -33.29
CA ALA A 429 -25.89 61.49 -33.34
C ALA A 429 -25.41 60.99 -31.96
N LYS A 430 -24.74 61.84 -31.16
CA LYS A 430 -24.31 61.51 -29.79
C LYS A 430 -25.48 61.30 -28.81
N ARG A 431 -26.65 61.91 -29.06
CA ARG A 431 -27.87 61.71 -28.27
C ARG A 431 -28.62 60.44 -28.69
N PHE A 432 -28.66 60.15 -30.00
CA PHE A 432 -29.17 58.89 -30.56
C PHE A 432 -28.45 57.67 -29.98
N GLN A 433 -27.12 57.72 -29.84
CA GLN A 433 -26.32 56.62 -29.28
C GLN A 433 -26.56 56.36 -27.77
N LYS A 434 -27.15 57.30 -27.04
CA LYS A 434 -27.41 57.19 -25.59
C LYS A 434 -28.88 56.87 -25.26
N ASP A 435 -29.68 56.47 -26.25
CA ASP A 435 -31.13 56.24 -26.13
C ASP A 435 -31.92 57.43 -25.56
N LEU A 436 -31.38 58.66 -25.67
CA LEU A 436 -32.11 59.88 -25.33
C LEU A 436 -32.96 60.34 -26.52
N PHE A 437 -33.96 59.52 -26.85
CA PHE A 437 -35.04 59.92 -27.75
C PHE A 437 -36.06 60.75 -26.98
N GLY A 438 -36.33 61.98 -27.42
CA GLY A 438 -37.60 62.62 -27.07
C GLY A 438 -37.62 64.07 -26.62
N ASN A 439 -36.63 64.90 -26.96
CA ASN A 439 -36.81 66.36 -26.83
C ASN A 439 -36.64 67.02 -28.19
N ALA A 440 -37.74 67.52 -28.75
CA ALA A 440 -37.70 68.44 -29.88
C ALA A 440 -36.88 69.67 -29.46
N GLU A 441 -35.76 69.89 -30.12
CA GLU A 441 -34.85 70.98 -29.78
C GLU A 441 -35.38 72.28 -30.38
N ASN A 442 -35.59 73.29 -29.55
CA ASN A 442 -36.00 74.62 -30.00
C ASN A 442 -34.72 75.42 -30.30
N ILE A 443 -34.38 75.51 -31.60
CA ILE A 443 -33.25 76.30 -32.07
C ILE A 443 -33.69 77.78 -32.05
N LYS A 444 -32.97 78.61 -31.27
CA LYS A 444 -33.37 80.00 -30.99
C LYS A 444 -33.31 80.91 -32.20
N SER A 445 -32.42 80.62 -33.15
CA SER A 445 -32.24 81.40 -34.37
C SER A 445 -31.78 80.47 -35.48
N MET A 446 -32.59 80.37 -36.53
CA MET A 446 -32.30 79.52 -37.67
C MET A 446 -32.60 80.29 -38.95
N THR A 447 -31.64 80.30 -39.85
CA THR A 447 -31.81 80.83 -41.20
C THR A 447 -32.08 79.65 -42.11
N VAL A 448 -33.28 79.64 -42.69
CA VAL A 448 -33.67 78.66 -43.68
C VAL A 448 -33.59 79.29 -45.05
N MET A 449 -32.79 78.69 -45.93
CA MET A 449 -32.74 79.05 -47.34
C MET A 449 -33.46 77.97 -48.13
N PHE A 450 -34.57 78.36 -48.76
CA PHE A 450 -35.20 77.57 -49.80
C PHE A 450 -34.71 78.07 -51.15
N PHE A 451 -34.28 77.16 -52.00
CA PHE A 451 -34.04 77.48 -53.39
C PHE A 451 -34.55 76.35 -54.27
N ASP A 452 -35.01 76.75 -55.44
CA ASP A 452 -35.63 75.88 -56.42
C ASP A 452 -34.99 76.13 -57.77
N VAL A 453 -34.93 75.09 -58.59
CA VAL A 453 -34.35 75.18 -59.93
C VAL A 453 -35.40 75.81 -60.85
N HIS A 454 -35.20 77.07 -61.22
CA HIS A 454 -36.16 77.81 -62.03
C HIS A 454 -36.47 77.08 -63.36
N ASN A 455 -37.76 76.85 -63.64
CA ASN A 455 -38.25 76.18 -64.85
C ASN A 455 -37.84 74.71 -64.99
N PHE A 456 -37.61 74.00 -63.89
CA PHE A 456 -37.25 72.57 -63.91
C PHE A 456 -38.22 71.69 -64.73
N VAL A 457 -39.53 71.97 -64.69
CA VAL A 457 -40.54 71.23 -65.50
C VAL A 457 -40.29 71.39 -67.00
N ALA A 458 -39.81 72.55 -67.44
CA ALA A 458 -39.42 72.76 -68.83
C ALA A 458 -38.11 72.01 -69.16
N LEU A 459 -37.15 71.98 -68.23
CA LEU A 459 -35.90 71.23 -68.41
C LEU A 459 -36.14 69.72 -68.50
N THR A 460 -37.02 69.17 -67.69
CA THR A 460 -37.40 67.73 -67.75
C THR A 460 -38.17 67.33 -69.01
N SER A 461 -38.85 68.28 -69.66
CA SER A 461 -39.57 68.03 -70.92
C SER A 461 -38.73 68.27 -72.17
N MET A 462 -37.63 69.03 -72.07
CA MET A 462 -36.72 69.32 -73.18
C MET A 462 -35.44 68.47 -73.19
N CYS A 463 -35.04 67.87 -72.07
CA CYS A 463 -33.79 67.10 -71.94
C CYS A 463 -34.03 65.61 -71.64
N SER A 464 -33.04 64.76 -71.97
CA SER A 464 -33.05 63.34 -71.61
C SER A 464 -32.95 63.14 -70.09
N THR A 465 -33.68 62.17 -69.54
CA THR A 465 -33.73 61.87 -68.09
C THR A 465 -32.35 61.66 -67.48
N THR A 466 -31.41 61.03 -68.20
CA THR A 466 -30.04 60.83 -67.70
C THR A 466 -29.30 62.15 -67.45
N VAL A 467 -29.47 63.11 -68.37
CA VAL A 467 -28.83 64.44 -68.26
C VAL A 467 -29.44 65.25 -67.12
N VAL A 468 -30.75 65.12 -66.90
CA VAL A 468 -31.44 65.77 -65.77
C VAL A 468 -30.97 65.21 -64.43
N VAL A 469 -30.85 63.88 -64.32
CA VAL A 469 -30.34 63.23 -63.10
C VAL A 469 -28.89 63.63 -62.85
N GLU A 470 -28.04 63.60 -63.87
CA GLU A 470 -26.64 64.02 -63.74
C GLU A 470 -26.51 65.50 -63.34
N LEU A 471 -27.33 66.39 -63.91
CA LEU A 471 -27.40 67.79 -63.51
C LEU A 471 -27.82 67.95 -62.05
N LEU A 472 -28.89 67.28 -61.62
CA LEU A 472 -29.34 67.30 -60.22
C LEU A 472 -28.30 66.73 -59.27
N THR A 473 -27.66 65.62 -59.63
CA THR A 473 -26.58 65.02 -58.85
C THR A 473 -25.38 65.97 -58.73
N ASN A 474 -24.99 66.64 -59.81
CA ASN A 474 -23.89 67.60 -59.79
C ASN A 474 -24.23 68.85 -58.97
N ILE A 475 -25.46 69.34 -59.08
CA ILE A 475 -25.97 70.46 -58.27
C ILE A 475 -25.97 70.06 -56.79
N ASN A 476 -26.55 68.91 -56.44
CA ASN A 476 -26.61 68.42 -55.06
C ASN A 476 -25.21 68.18 -54.48
N ASN A 477 -24.30 67.54 -55.23
CA ASN A 477 -22.92 67.35 -54.79
C ASN A 477 -22.18 68.69 -54.59
N ALA A 478 -22.45 69.69 -55.45
CA ALA A 478 -21.87 71.02 -55.31
C ALA A 478 -22.44 71.76 -54.09
N ILE A 479 -23.74 71.62 -53.82
CA ILE A 479 -24.41 72.15 -52.63
C ILE A 479 -23.84 71.49 -51.38
N GLU A 480 -23.80 70.16 -51.30
CA GLU A 480 -23.27 69.40 -50.17
C GLU A 480 -21.84 69.85 -49.82
N LYS A 481 -20.98 69.98 -50.83
CA LYS A 481 -19.61 70.48 -50.67
C LYS A 481 -19.53 71.92 -50.19
N LEU A 482 -20.46 72.78 -50.60
CA LEU A 482 -20.54 74.16 -50.12
C LEU A 482 -21.11 74.25 -48.70
N THR A 483 -22.03 73.36 -48.32
CA THR A 483 -22.62 73.32 -46.99
C THR A 483 -21.66 72.75 -45.94
N GLU A 484 -20.88 71.72 -46.27
CA GLU A 484 -19.83 71.19 -45.37
C GLU A 484 -18.78 72.25 -45.02
N ASN A 485 -18.40 73.10 -45.99
CA ASN A 485 -17.41 74.15 -45.78
C ASN A 485 -17.92 75.34 -44.96
N ASN A 486 -19.24 75.49 -44.80
CA ASN A 486 -19.87 76.65 -44.17
C ASN A 486 -20.73 76.27 -42.94
N ASP A 487 -20.54 75.07 -42.40
CA ASP A 487 -21.26 74.56 -41.21
C ASP A 487 -22.79 74.70 -41.33
N ALA A 488 -23.30 74.40 -42.53
CA ALA A 488 -24.73 74.42 -42.85
C ALA A 488 -25.21 72.99 -43.15
N PHE A 489 -26.47 72.71 -42.86
CA PHE A 489 -27.06 71.39 -43.07
C PHE A 489 -27.97 71.39 -44.30
N HIS A 490 -27.67 70.53 -45.26
CA HIS A 490 -28.52 70.32 -46.43
C HIS A 490 -29.62 69.31 -46.09
N VAL A 491 -30.87 69.70 -46.33
CA VAL A 491 -32.05 68.85 -46.21
C VAL A 491 -32.62 68.68 -47.60
N GLN A 492 -32.56 67.45 -48.13
CA GLN A 492 -33.23 67.15 -49.39
C GLN A 492 -34.74 67.16 -49.18
N THR A 493 -35.44 67.95 -50.00
CA THR A 493 -36.90 68.02 -49.99
C THR A 493 -37.48 67.41 -51.26
N TYR A 494 -38.76 67.66 -51.53
CA TYR A 494 -39.48 67.03 -52.63
C TYR A 494 -39.09 67.64 -53.99
N LYS A 495 -38.69 66.78 -54.95
CA LYS A 495 -38.37 67.11 -56.35
C LYS A 495 -37.09 67.96 -56.54
N ASP A 496 -37.25 69.17 -57.06
CA ASP A 496 -36.25 70.15 -57.48
C ASP A 496 -35.93 71.19 -56.39
N SER A 497 -36.74 71.20 -55.34
CA SER A 497 -36.58 72.07 -54.19
C SER A 497 -35.52 71.53 -53.23
N ASN A 498 -34.62 72.42 -52.82
CA ASN A 498 -33.58 72.14 -51.85
C ASN A 498 -33.71 73.09 -50.66
N MET A 499 -33.50 72.56 -49.45
CA MET A 499 -33.55 73.33 -48.23
C MET A 499 -32.17 73.27 -47.56
N ILE A 500 -31.59 74.44 -47.33
CA ILE A 500 -30.37 74.55 -46.53
C ILE A 500 -30.73 75.25 -45.23
N VAL A 501 -30.21 74.70 -44.15
CA VAL A 501 -30.44 75.17 -42.79
C VAL A 501 -29.10 75.56 -42.20
N ALA A 502 -28.99 76.81 -41.75
CA ALA A 502 -27.86 77.26 -40.95
C ALA A 502 -28.38 77.90 -39.65
N GLY A 503 -27.87 77.46 -38.51
CA GLY A 503 -28.35 77.91 -37.20
C GLY A 503 -27.38 77.56 -36.09
N THR A 504 -27.44 78.34 -35.00
CA THR A 504 -26.63 78.17 -33.78
C THR A 504 -27.51 77.90 -32.58
#